data_AF-A0A528KTS3-F1
#
_entry.id   AF-A0A528KTS3-F1
#
_cell.length_a   1.000
_cell.length_b   1.000
_cell.length_c   1.000
_cell.angle_alpha   90.00
_cell.angle_beta   90.00
_cell.angle_gamma   90.00
#
_symmetry.space_group_name_H-M   'P 1'
#
loop_
_entity.id
_entity.type
_entity.pdbx_description
1 polymer ?
#
loop_
_entity_poly.entity_id
_entity_poly.type
_entity_poly.pdbx_seq_one_letter_code
_entity_poly.pdbx_strand_id
1 'polypeptide(L)'
;MAMRAARGLSVLFLLFFAWGSVAQATEARRVVTSDNSDYFGFDLRSDQNVSLDQCKTTCLGDPACRAFTYNPKAKWCFLKSDYNTLKPFKGAVAGKVVNIDGDLDIGAPPDLAFFPAWMADQAQQYRNRLTGPAYTKPTEGLTALREAAEQASLTGDHRSAMQKYEAFVSVLPDDGQLWFELAQETLAVQSSANSAEASTLPANATSAGFNAYKLLRTTKTRAEALALLGDGLDRRDLARPALQAYEASLA
;
A
#
# COMPACT_ATOMS: atom_id res chain seq x y z
N MET A 1 79.06 -34.23 13.49
CA MET A 1 78.21 -33.35 12.66
C MET A 1 77.07 -34.21 12.13
N ALA A 2 75.76 -33.96 12.25
CA ALA A 2 74.94 -32.92 12.85
C ALA A 2 73.57 -33.57 13.16
N MET A 3 72.97 -33.25 14.31
CA MET A 3 71.57 -33.57 14.62
C MET A 3 70.64 -32.63 13.83
N ARG A 4 69.52 -33.14 13.29
CA ARG A 4 68.32 -32.31 13.07
C ARG A 4 67.04 -33.11 13.34
N ALA A 5 66.33 -32.64 14.36
CA ALA A 5 64.98 -33.03 14.73
C ALA A 5 63.96 -32.39 13.78
N ALA A 6 62.94 -33.14 13.37
CA ALA A 6 61.74 -32.59 12.75
C ALA A 6 60.62 -32.54 13.80
N ARG A 7 60.32 -31.33 14.27
CA ARG A 7 59.18 -31.04 15.16
C ARG A 7 57.98 -30.68 14.29
N GLY A 8 56.82 -31.25 14.64
CA GLY A 8 55.53 -31.00 14.00
C GLY A 8 55.07 -29.56 14.13
N LEU A 9 54.27 -29.12 13.15
CA LEU A 9 53.60 -27.83 13.17
C LEU A 9 52.11 -28.07 12.89
N SER A 10 51.32 -28.12 13.97
CA SER A 10 49.87 -28.06 13.92
C SER A 10 49.45 -26.64 13.54
N VAL A 11 48.80 -26.48 12.39
CA VAL A 11 48.24 -25.19 11.95
C VAL A 11 46.84 -25.03 12.56
N LEU A 12 46.73 -24.17 13.56
CA LEU A 12 45.47 -23.76 14.19
C LEU A 12 44.83 -22.68 13.30
N PHE A 13 43.79 -23.02 12.53
CA PHE A 13 42.99 -22.07 11.77
C PHE A 13 41.95 -21.40 12.70
N LEU A 14 42.23 -20.16 13.13
CA LEU A 14 41.26 -19.32 13.84
C LEU A 14 40.34 -18.63 12.83
N LEU A 15 39.16 -19.21 12.60
CA LEU A 15 38.06 -18.58 11.85
C LEU A 15 37.34 -17.58 12.78
N PHE A 16 37.69 -16.30 12.66
CA PHE A 16 36.90 -15.19 13.19
C PHE A 16 35.63 -15.03 12.33
N PHE A 17 34.52 -15.63 12.78
CA PHE A 17 33.19 -15.33 12.25
C PHE A 17 32.79 -13.92 12.71
N ALA A 18 32.97 -12.93 11.85
CA ALA A 18 32.36 -11.62 12.02
C ALA A 18 30.85 -11.76 11.77
N TRP A 19 30.07 -11.94 12.85
CA TRP A 19 28.64 -11.73 12.80
C TRP A 19 28.37 -10.25 12.55
N GLY A 20 28.18 -9.89 11.28
CA GLY A 20 27.56 -8.63 10.92
C GLY A 20 26.11 -8.64 11.42
N SER A 21 25.82 -7.83 12.42
CA SER A 21 24.45 -7.55 12.84
C SER A 21 23.70 -6.91 11.68
N VAL A 22 22.79 -7.64 11.05
CA VAL A 22 21.82 -7.06 10.12
C VAL A 22 20.88 -6.22 10.99
N ALA A 23 21.08 -4.91 11.01
CA ALA A 23 20.12 -4.00 11.61
C ALA A 23 18.83 -4.10 10.79
N GLN A 24 17.81 -4.79 11.33
CA GLN A 24 16.47 -4.67 10.80
C GLN A 24 16.04 -3.22 11.00
N ALA A 25 15.88 -2.48 9.92
CA ALA A 25 15.21 -1.19 9.97
C ALA A 25 13.80 -1.45 10.48
N THR A 26 13.52 -1.09 11.73
CA THR A 26 12.15 -1.05 12.23
C THR A 26 11.40 -0.03 11.39
N GLU A 27 10.48 -0.48 10.53
CA GLU A 27 9.57 0.42 9.82
C GLU A 27 8.96 1.38 10.84
N ALA A 28 9.19 2.67 10.64
CA ALA A 28 8.61 3.68 11.49
C ALA A 28 7.09 3.65 11.26
N ARG A 29 6.33 3.36 12.31
CA ARG A 29 4.86 3.29 12.27
C ARG A 29 4.26 4.50 12.96
N ARG A 30 3.14 5.01 12.45
CA ARG A 30 2.33 6.06 13.10
C ARG A 30 0.85 5.71 13.10
N VAL A 31 0.10 6.41 13.95
CA VAL A 31 -1.36 6.35 13.95
C VAL A 31 -1.92 7.51 13.14
N VAL A 32 -2.85 7.20 12.23
CA VAL A 32 -3.76 8.18 11.61
C VAL A 32 -5.10 8.06 12.30
N THR A 33 -5.60 9.16 12.86
CA THR A 33 -6.89 9.18 13.56
C THR A 33 -8.01 9.77 12.72
N SER A 34 -9.23 9.29 12.97
CA SER A 34 -10.47 9.84 12.43
C SER A 34 -11.46 10.05 13.56
N ASP A 35 -11.90 11.29 13.72
CA ASP A 35 -12.88 11.67 14.73
C ASP A 35 -14.27 11.17 14.38
N ASN A 36 -15.10 11.01 15.41
CA ASN A 36 -16.49 10.59 15.31
C ASN A 36 -16.68 9.30 14.49
N SER A 37 -15.74 8.37 14.66
CA SER A 37 -15.66 7.18 13.83
C SER A 37 -15.24 5.95 14.64
N ASP A 38 -15.61 4.78 14.13
CA ASP A 38 -15.35 3.46 14.71
C ASP A 38 -14.95 2.46 13.62
N TYR A 39 -13.93 1.66 13.91
CA TYR A 39 -13.70 0.42 13.19
C TYR A 39 -14.48 -0.71 13.87
N PHE A 40 -15.41 -1.34 13.17
CA PHE A 40 -16.23 -2.38 13.79
C PHE A 40 -15.55 -3.76 13.73
N GLY A 41 -15.55 -4.50 14.85
CA GLY A 41 -15.01 -5.86 14.93
C GLY A 41 -13.48 -5.92 15.08
N PHE A 42 -12.92 -7.12 14.86
CA PHE A 42 -11.49 -7.43 14.94
C PHE A 42 -10.83 -7.10 16.30
N ASP A 43 -11.61 -7.08 17.39
CA ASP A 43 -11.11 -6.73 18.72
C ASP A 43 -10.09 -7.74 19.22
N LEU A 44 -8.87 -7.27 19.53
CA LEU A 44 -7.83 -8.02 20.23
C LEU A 44 -8.12 -8.07 21.73
N ARG A 45 -8.34 -6.89 22.31
CA ARG A 45 -8.65 -6.67 23.73
C ARG A 45 -9.10 -5.23 23.95
N SER A 46 -9.64 -4.99 25.14
CA SER A 46 -10.10 -3.68 25.58
C SER A 46 -9.34 -3.22 26.81
N ASP A 47 -8.66 -2.10 26.70
CA ASP A 47 -7.97 -1.46 27.82
C ASP A 47 -8.86 -0.35 28.39
N GLN A 48 -9.03 -0.32 29.71
CA GLN A 48 -9.92 0.61 30.39
C GLN A 48 -9.13 1.66 31.17
N ASN A 49 -9.76 2.81 31.42
CA ASN A 49 -9.19 3.94 32.16
C ASN A 49 -7.89 4.49 31.55
N VAL A 50 -7.74 4.38 30.23
CA VAL A 50 -6.58 4.90 29.48
C VAL A 50 -6.92 6.19 28.75
N SER A 51 -5.92 7.03 28.50
CA SER A 51 -6.04 8.19 27.60
C SER A 51 -5.96 7.77 26.13
N LEU A 52 -6.32 8.68 25.22
CA LEU A 52 -6.14 8.46 23.78
C LEU A 52 -4.66 8.23 23.43
N ASP A 53 -3.73 8.97 24.03
CA ASP A 53 -2.31 8.82 23.72
C ASP A 53 -1.72 7.53 24.29
N GLN A 54 -2.22 7.07 25.44
CA GLN A 54 -1.92 5.72 25.93
C GLN A 54 -2.46 4.67 24.96
N CYS A 55 -3.70 4.80 24.48
CA CYS A 55 -4.28 3.90 23.48
C CYS A 55 -3.43 3.81 22.20
N LYS A 56 -3.00 4.96 21.66
CA LYS A 56 -2.07 5.03 20.52
C LYS A 56 -0.75 4.31 20.80
N THR A 57 -0.14 4.60 21.94
CA THR A 57 1.15 4.04 22.35
C THR A 57 1.06 2.53 22.53
N THR A 58 0.00 2.03 23.18
CA THR A 58 -0.24 0.60 23.34
C THR A 58 -0.41 -0.08 21.99
N CYS A 59 -1.19 0.50 21.07
CA CYS A 59 -1.34 -0.09 19.74
C CYS A 59 -0.02 -0.11 18.96
N LEU A 60 0.77 0.97 18.98
CA LEU A 60 2.09 0.99 18.32
C LEU A 60 3.07 -0.01 18.95
N GLY A 61 2.99 -0.22 20.26
CA GLY A 61 3.81 -1.18 21.00
C GLY A 61 3.41 -2.65 20.83
N ASP A 62 2.21 -2.93 20.31
CA ASP A 62 1.69 -4.28 20.10
C ASP A 62 1.79 -4.66 18.60
N PRO A 63 2.68 -5.59 18.22
CA PRO A 63 2.84 -5.99 16.82
C PRO A 63 1.61 -6.65 16.20
N ALA A 64 0.62 -7.07 17.00
CA ALA A 64 -0.65 -7.57 16.49
C ALA A 64 -1.67 -6.46 16.23
N CYS A 65 -1.48 -5.26 16.80
CA CYS A 65 -2.43 -4.17 16.63
C CYS A 65 -2.28 -3.52 15.25
N ARG A 66 -3.40 -3.38 14.55
CA ARG A 66 -3.51 -2.71 13.24
C ARG A 66 -4.38 -1.46 13.32
N ALA A 67 -5.31 -1.42 14.27
CA ALA A 67 -6.18 -0.29 14.51
C ALA A 67 -6.69 -0.25 15.96
N PHE A 68 -7.39 0.82 16.30
CA PHE A 68 -8.17 0.90 17.54
C PHE A 68 -9.42 1.77 17.34
N THR A 69 -10.38 1.61 18.25
CA THR A 69 -11.41 2.61 18.52
C THR A 69 -11.29 3.06 19.97
N TYR A 70 -11.24 4.36 20.21
CA TYR A 70 -11.19 4.95 21.54
C TYR A 70 -12.50 5.65 21.87
N ASN A 71 -13.05 5.38 23.06
CA ASN A 71 -14.20 6.09 23.61
C ASN A 71 -13.71 7.08 24.70
N PRO A 72 -13.64 8.39 24.42
CA PRO A 72 -13.18 9.41 25.36
C PRO A 72 -14.05 9.53 26.61
N LYS A 73 -15.37 9.27 26.51
CA LYS A 73 -16.30 9.38 27.65
C LYS A 73 -16.07 8.24 28.66
N ALA A 74 -15.91 7.02 28.15
CA ALA A 74 -15.68 5.84 28.98
C ALA A 74 -14.19 5.63 29.32
N LYS A 75 -13.27 6.31 28.61
CA LYS A 75 -11.82 6.07 28.66
C LYS A 75 -11.46 4.62 28.31
N TRP A 76 -12.12 4.07 27.30
CA TRP A 76 -11.91 2.70 26.83
C TRP A 76 -11.22 2.71 25.48
N CYS A 77 -10.20 1.86 25.34
CA CYS A 77 -9.44 1.64 24.11
C CYS A 77 -9.69 0.21 23.63
N PHE A 78 -10.35 0.07 22.50
CA PHE A 78 -10.61 -1.22 21.86
C PHE A 78 -9.54 -1.45 20.79
N LEU A 79 -8.46 -2.16 21.15
CA LEU A 79 -7.37 -2.52 20.25
C LEU A 79 -7.83 -3.59 19.28
N LYS A 80 -7.37 -3.52 18.02
CA LYS A 80 -7.86 -4.40 16.96
C LYS A 80 -6.73 -5.02 16.15
N SER A 81 -6.92 -6.29 15.82
CA SER A 81 -5.97 -7.11 15.04
C SER A 81 -6.03 -6.79 13.56
N ASP A 82 -7.13 -6.21 13.13
CA ASP A 82 -7.36 -5.77 11.77
C ASP A 82 -8.41 -4.65 11.78
N TYR A 83 -8.77 -4.13 10.62
CA TYR A 83 -9.83 -3.17 10.46
C TYR A 83 -10.45 -3.27 9.07
N ASN A 84 -11.65 -2.72 8.92
CA ASN A 84 -12.31 -2.57 7.63
C ASN A 84 -12.99 -1.19 7.59
N THR A 85 -14.20 -1.12 7.08
CA THR A 85 -14.90 0.12 6.75
C THR A 85 -15.04 0.96 8.01
N LEU A 86 -14.58 2.21 7.91
CA LEU A 86 -14.75 3.19 8.96
C LEU A 86 -16.24 3.57 9.04
N LYS A 87 -16.86 3.39 10.21
CA LYS A 87 -18.27 3.70 10.43
C LYS A 87 -18.41 4.98 11.25
N PRO A 88 -19.35 5.87 10.91
CA PRO A 88 -19.65 7.02 11.76
C PRO A 88 -20.10 6.58 13.15
N PHE A 89 -19.45 7.09 14.18
CA PHE A 89 -19.82 6.89 15.58
C PHE A 89 -19.49 8.14 16.39
N LYS A 90 -20.51 8.95 16.68
CA LYS A 90 -20.32 10.26 17.31
C LYS A 90 -19.62 10.14 18.67
N GLY A 91 -18.51 10.84 18.81
CA GLY A 91 -17.71 10.88 20.03
C GLY A 91 -16.70 9.75 20.21
N ALA A 92 -16.60 8.78 19.30
CA ALA A 92 -15.44 7.87 19.27
C ALA A 92 -14.32 8.44 18.40
N VAL A 93 -13.09 7.99 18.66
CA VAL A 93 -11.91 8.28 17.83
C VAL A 93 -11.36 6.96 17.32
N ALA A 94 -11.42 6.74 16.02
CA ALA A 94 -10.78 5.60 15.37
C ALA A 94 -9.33 5.94 15.05
N GLY A 95 -8.44 4.96 15.13
CA GLY A 95 -7.06 5.08 14.69
C GLY A 95 -6.64 3.86 13.88
N LYS A 96 -5.95 4.06 12.75
CA LYS A 96 -5.27 2.98 12.02
C LYS A 96 -3.76 3.19 12.07
N VAL A 97 -3.02 2.09 12.15
CA VAL A 97 -1.56 2.10 12.07
C VAL A 97 -1.16 2.13 10.59
N VAL A 98 -0.28 3.06 10.23
CA VAL A 98 0.28 3.18 8.89
C VAL A 98 1.80 3.27 8.98
N ASN A 99 2.49 2.83 7.94
CA ASN A 99 3.92 3.02 7.80
C ASN A 99 4.22 4.48 7.46
N ILE A 100 5.37 4.98 7.94
CA ILE A 100 5.88 6.31 7.66
C ILE A 100 6.91 6.16 6.55
N ASP A 101 6.52 6.59 5.36
CA ASP A 101 7.48 6.88 4.30
C ASP A 101 8.00 8.28 4.60
N GLY A 102 9.28 8.41 4.94
CA GLY A 102 9.92 9.64 5.44
C GLY A 102 10.01 10.80 4.44
N ASP A 103 9.24 10.74 3.36
CA ASP A 103 9.26 11.69 2.26
C ASP A 103 8.40 12.92 2.56
N LEU A 104 8.82 14.08 2.04
CA LEU A 104 8.11 15.34 2.18
C LEU A 104 6.78 15.31 1.40
N ASP A 105 5.70 15.79 2.05
CA ASP A 105 4.44 16.10 1.39
C ASP A 105 4.60 17.38 0.53
N ILE A 106 4.54 17.22 -0.79
CA ILE A 106 4.69 18.27 -1.80
C ILE A 106 3.34 18.77 -2.35
N GLY A 107 2.22 18.47 -1.67
CA GLY A 107 0.91 18.95 -2.05
C GLY A 107 0.20 18.11 -3.11
N ALA A 108 -0.95 18.59 -3.57
CA ALA A 108 -1.66 18.01 -4.70
C ALA A 108 -0.81 18.13 -5.99
N PRO A 109 -0.88 17.15 -6.89
CA PRO A 109 -0.15 17.22 -8.15
C PRO A 109 -0.72 18.28 -9.10
N PRO A 110 0.09 18.81 -10.04
CA PRO A 110 -0.40 19.61 -11.16
C PRO A 110 -1.18 18.75 -12.17
N ASP A 111 -2.03 19.40 -12.97
CA ASP A 111 -2.77 18.74 -14.05
C ASP A 111 -1.83 18.20 -15.15
N LEU A 112 -2.17 17.04 -15.69
CA LEU A 112 -1.42 16.41 -16.78
C LEU A 112 -1.95 16.86 -18.13
N ALA A 113 -1.35 17.89 -18.72
CA ALA A 113 -1.76 18.42 -20.02
C ALA A 113 -1.71 17.38 -21.16
N PHE A 114 -0.86 16.37 -21.05
CA PHE A 114 -0.75 15.27 -22.00
C PHE A 114 -1.76 14.14 -21.78
N PHE A 115 -2.57 14.19 -20.71
CA PHE A 115 -3.58 13.18 -20.41
C PHE A 115 -4.96 13.66 -20.86
N PRO A 116 -5.48 13.17 -21.99
CA PRO A 116 -6.77 13.57 -22.53
C PRO A 116 -7.94 13.58 -21.53
N ALA A 117 -8.77 14.62 -21.62
CA ALA A 117 -9.94 14.80 -20.75
C ALA A 117 -10.88 13.58 -20.74
N TRP A 118 -11.11 12.94 -21.89
CA TRP A 118 -11.94 11.74 -21.97
C TRP A 118 -11.38 10.56 -21.18
N MET A 119 -10.05 10.46 -21.03
CA MET A 119 -9.43 9.44 -20.16
C MET A 119 -9.53 9.83 -18.70
N ALA A 120 -9.50 11.12 -18.36
CA ALA A 120 -9.77 11.58 -16.99
C ALA A 120 -11.22 11.27 -16.59
N ASP A 121 -12.17 11.46 -17.51
CA ASP A 121 -13.57 11.04 -17.32
C ASP A 121 -13.69 9.52 -17.16
N GLN A 122 -12.98 8.75 -17.99
CA GLN A 122 -12.91 7.29 -17.87
C GLN A 122 -12.36 6.86 -16.49
N ALA A 123 -11.31 7.53 -16.01
CA ALA A 123 -10.73 7.26 -14.70
C ALA A 123 -11.70 7.57 -13.55
N GLN A 124 -12.48 8.64 -13.68
CA GLN A 124 -13.53 8.97 -12.70
C GLN A 124 -14.67 7.94 -12.73
N GLN A 125 -15.08 7.48 -13.92
CA GLN A 125 -16.10 6.42 -14.06
C GLN A 125 -15.61 5.10 -13.46
N TYR A 126 -14.34 4.72 -13.69
CA TYR A 126 -13.74 3.53 -13.10
C TYR A 126 -13.74 3.61 -11.57
N ARG A 127 -13.35 4.76 -11.01
CA ARG A 127 -13.44 5.03 -9.57
C ARG A 127 -14.88 4.87 -9.06
N ASN A 128 -15.84 5.54 -9.69
CA ASN A 128 -17.24 5.50 -9.29
C ASN A 128 -17.82 4.08 -9.33
N ARG A 129 -17.39 3.24 -10.28
CA ARG A 129 -17.79 1.83 -10.37
C ARG A 129 -17.31 1.05 -9.16
N LEU A 130 -16.04 1.19 -8.78
CA LEU A 130 -15.45 0.45 -7.65
C LEU A 130 -15.96 0.94 -6.29
N THR A 131 -16.26 2.22 -6.15
CA THR A 131 -16.74 2.79 -4.88
C THR A 131 -18.26 2.82 -4.76
N GLY A 132 -18.96 2.50 -5.85
CA GLY A 132 -20.41 2.57 -5.96
C GLY A 132 -21.14 1.50 -5.14
N PRO A 133 -22.44 1.66 -4.90
CA PRO A 133 -23.24 0.73 -4.10
C PRO A 133 -23.40 -0.66 -4.76
N ALA A 134 -23.18 -0.76 -6.06
CA ALA A 134 -23.24 -2.03 -6.80
C ALA A 134 -21.99 -2.89 -6.63
N TYR A 135 -20.86 -2.31 -6.19
CA TYR A 135 -19.63 -3.07 -5.96
C TYR A 135 -19.70 -3.78 -4.61
N THR A 136 -19.48 -5.09 -4.61
CA THR A 136 -19.47 -5.88 -3.37
C THR A 136 -18.19 -5.57 -2.59
N LYS A 137 -18.35 -4.89 -1.44
CA LYS A 137 -17.23 -4.55 -0.56
C LYS A 137 -16.73 -5.78 0.20
N PRO A 138 -15.41 -5.88 0.44
CA PRO A 138 -14.85 -6.99 1.22
C PRO A 138 -15.38 -6.95 2.65
N THR A 139 -15.66 -8.12 3.22
CA THR A 139 -16.03 -8.29 4.63
C THR A 139 -14.85 -8.71 5.50
N GLU A 140 -13.79 -9.23 4.88
CA GLU A 140 -12.54 -9.60 5.54
C GLU A 140 -11.76 -8.37 6.05
N GLY A 141 -10.79 -8.60 6.92
CA GLY A 141 -9.94 -7.54 7.43
C GLY A 141 -9.01 -7.02 6.33
N LEU A 142 -8.76 -5.71 6.31
CA LEU A 142 -7.96 -5.08 5.27
C LEU A 142 -6.48 -5.48 5.37
N THR A 143 -5.97 -5.86 6.53
CA THR A 143 -4.61 -6.40 6.63
C THR A 143 -4.53 -7.78 5.97
N ALA A 144 -5.48 -8.67 6.26
CA ALA A 144 -5.55 -9.98 5.61
C ALA A 144 -5.73 -9.86 4.09
N LEU A 145 -6.53 -8.90 3.62
CA LEU A 145 -6.69 -8.60 2.19
C LEU A 145 -5.36 -8.18 1.54
N ARG A 146 -4.52 -7.40 2.25
CA ARG A 146 -3.20 -6.94 1.77
C ARG A 146 -2.26 -8.12 1.60
N GLU A 147 -2.13 -8.94 2.65
CA GLU A 147 -1.29 -10.13 2.64
C GLU A 147 -1.69 -11.08 1.50
N ALA A 148 -2.99 -11.25 1.27
CA ALA A 148 -3.50 -12.08 0.20
C ALA A 148 -3.27 -11.48 -1.21
N ALA A 149 -3.22 -10.15 -1.35
CA ALA A 149 -2.88 -9.46 -2.60
C ALA A 149 -1.40 -9.58 -2.92
N GLU A 150 -0.54 -9.31 -1.93
CA GLU A 150 0.91 -9.43 -2.03
C GLU A 150 1.32 -10.87 -2.36
N GLN A 151 0.73 -11.86 -1.67
CA GLN A 151 1.01 -13.26 -1.96
C GLN A 151 0.60 -13.66 -3.38
N ALA A 152 -0.56 -13.18 -3.86
CA ALA A 152 -0.99 -13.44 -5.23
C ALA A 152 0.00 -12.87 -6.24
N SER A 153 0.44 -11.62 -6.04
CA SER A 153 1.45 -10.96 -6.88
C SER A 153 2.79 -11.71 -6.88
N LEU A 154 3.28 -12.12 -5.70
CA LEU A 154 4.52 -12.90 -5.56
C LEU A 154 4.48 -14.25 -6.29
N THR A 155 3.30 -14.86 -6.37
CA THR A 155 3.09 -16.12 -7.11
C THR A 155 2.77 -15.94 -8.60
N GLY A 156 2.75 -14.69 -9.09
CA GLY A 156 2.43 -14.34 -10.48
C GLY A 156 0.93 -14.35 -10.81
N ASP A 157 0.06 -14.51 -9.82
CA ASP A 157 -1.39 -14.40 -9.96
C ASP A 157 -1.84 -12.93 -9.86
N HIS A 158 -1.38 -12.13 -10.82
CA HIS A 158 -1.68 -10.70 -10.90
C HIS A 158 -3.18 -10.43 -11.05
N ARG A 159 -3.95 -11.38 -11.60
CA ARG A 159 -5.41 -11.25 -11.71
C ARG A 159 -6.07 -11.28 -10.34
N SER A 160 -5.70 -12.23 -9.49
CA SER A 160 -6.17 -12.27 -8.11
C SER A 160 -5.68 -11.10 -7.28
N ALA A 161 -4.46 -10.61 -7.52
CA ALA A 161 -3.93 -9.41 -6.85
C ALA A 161 -4.71 -8.15 -7.26
N MET A 162 -4.92 -7.94 -8.56
CA MET A 162 -5.74 -6.86 -9.11
C MET A 162 -7.14 -6.83 -8.48
N GLN A 163 -7.84 -7.97 -8.42
CA GLN A 163 -9.18 -8.04 -7.83
C GLN A 163 -9.20 -7.66 -6.34
N LYS A 164 -8.15 -8.01 -5.59
CA LYS A 164 -8.03 -7.61 -4.18
C LYS A 164 -7.75 -6.12 -4.04
N TYR A 165 -6.93 -5.54 -4.92
CA TYR A 165 -6.74 -4.10 -4.94
C TYR A 165 -7.99 -3.33 -5.38
N GLU A 166 -8.82 -3.86 -6.29
CA GLU A 166 -10.15 -3.32 -6.58
C GLU A 166 -11.03 -3.32 -5.31
N ALA A 167 -10.99 -4.40 -4.53
CA ALA A 167 -11.71 -4.50 -3.25
C ALA A 167 -11.17 -3.49 -2.21
N PHE A 168 -9.86 -3.28 -2.14
CA PHE A 168 -9.23 -2.28 -1.28
C PHE A 168 -9.72 -0.85 -1.55
N VAL A 169 -9.63 -0.42 -2.81
CA VAL A 169 -10.00 0.95 -3.18
C VAL A 169 -11.52 1.18 -3.04
N SER A 170 -12.33 0.12 -3.04
CA SER A 170 -13.76 0.21 -2.72
C SER A 170 -14.04 0.63 -1.27
N VAL A 171 -13.09 0.38 -0.35
CA VAL A 171 -13.18 0.72 1.08
C VAL A 171 -12.36 1.97 1.42
N LEU A 172 -11.18 2.12 0.83
CA LEU A 172 -10.24 3.22 1.05
C LEU A 172 -9.95 3.98 -0.26
N PRO A 173 -10.94 4.65 -0.86
CA PRO A 173 -10.80 5.26 -2.18
C PRO A 173 -9.87 6.48 -2.23
N ASP A 174 -9.50 7.04 -1.08
CA ASP A 174 -8.64 8.22 -0.97
C ASP A 174 -7.17 7.85 -0.69
N ASP A 175 -6.84 6.56 -0.68
CA ASP A 175 -5.48 6.07 -0.53
C ASP A 175 -4.81 5.91 -1.90
N GLY A 176 -3.91 6.84 -2.25
CA GLY A 176 -3.26 6.87 -3.56
C GLY A 176 -2.37 5.67 -3.83
N GLN A 177 -1.79 5.06 -2.79
CA GLN A 177 -0.93 3.89 -2.94
C GLN A 177 -1.73 2.67 -3.38
N LEU A 178 -2.96 2.49 -2.86
CA LEU A 178 -3.84 1.40 -3.28
C LEU A 178 -4.24 1.51 -4.76
N TRP A 179 -4.43 2.73 -5.27
CA TRP A 179 -4.68 2.96 -6.69
C TRP A 179 -3.46 2.69 -7.56
N PHE A 180 -2.25 3.00 -7.06
CA PHE A 180 -1.00 2.70 -7.74
C PHE A 180 -0.78 1.18 -7.84
N GLU A 181 -0.92 0.47 -6.72
CA GLU A 181 -0.83 -0.99 -6.66
C GLU A 181 -1.88 -1.66 -7.57
N LEU A 182 -3.11 -1.15 -7.57
CA LEU A 182 -4.14 -1.61 -8.52
C LEU A 182 -3.71 -1.45 -9.97
N ALA A 183 -3.18 -0.27 -10.34
CA ALA A 183 -2.73 -0.01 -11.70
C ALA A 183 -1.58 -0.95 -12.10
N GLN A 184 -0.64 -1.20 -11.19
CA GLN A 184 0.51 -2.08 -11.41
C GLN A 184 0.06 -3.52 -11.66
N GLU A 185 -0.79 -4.06 -10.78
CA GLU A 185 -1.30 -5.42 -10.93
C GLU A 185 -2.17 -5.55 -12.19
N THR A 186 -2.97 -4.54 -12.52
CA THR A 186 -3.79 -4.53 -13.75
C THR A 186 -2.92 -4.63 -15.01
N LEU A 187 -1.79 -3.94 -15.07
CA LEU A 187 -0.85 -4.01 -16.20
C LEU A 187 -0.09 -5.34 -16.28
N ALA A 188 0.09 -6.01 -15.13
CA ALA A 188 0.76 -7.30 -15.05
C ALA A 188 -0.16 -8.48 -15.40
N VAL A 189 -1.48 -8.29 -15.44
CA VAL A 189 -2.43 -9.33 -15.88
C VAL A 189 -2.17 -9.72 -17.32
N GLN A 190 -1.85 -11.00 -17.53
CA GLN A 190 -1.76 -11.58 -18.86
C GLN A 190 -3.17 -11.82 -19.43
N SER A 191 -3.41 -11.33 -20.64
CA SER A 191 -4.63 -11.58 -21.42
C SER A 191 -4.28 -12.04 -22.83
N SER A 192 -5.19 -12.77 -23.47
CA SER A 192 -5.00 -13.14 -24.88
C SER A 192 -5.30 -11.94 -25.78
N ALA A 193 -4.52 -11.77 -26.85
CA ALA A 193 -4.64 -10.63 -27.76
C ALA A 193 -6.04 -10.45 -28.38
N ASN A 194 -6.82 -11.54 -28.48
CA ASN A 194 -8.16 -11.54 -29.07
C ASN A 194 -9.28 -11.43 -28.02
N SER A 195 -8.96 -11.21 -26.75
CA SER A 195 -9.95 -11.05 -25.68
C SER A 195 -10.42 -9.61 -25.55
N ALA A 196 -11.62 -9.41 -25.02
CA ALA A 196 -12.07 -8.07 -24.60
C ALA A 196 -11.12 -7.45 -23.55
N GLU A 197 -10.37 -8.27 -22.82
CA GLU A 197 -9.42 -7.82 -21.80
C GLU A 197 -8.17 -7.15 -22.38
N ALA A 198 -7.83 -7.44 -23.65
CA ALA A 198 -6.69 -6.82 -24.32
C ALA A 198 -6.80 -5.29 -24.38
N SER A 199 -8.03 -4.75 -24.47
CA SER A 199 -8.28 -3.31 -24.46
C SER A 199 -8.73 -2.78 -23.10
N THR A 200 -9.46 -3.56 -22.30
CA THR A 200 -9.99 -3.08 -21.02
C THR A 200 -8.93 -3.02 -19.92
N LEU A 201 -7.95 -3.93 -19.88
CA LEU A 201 -6.91 -3.92 -18.86
C LEU A 201 -6.01 -2.67 -18.95
N PRO A 202 -5.46 -2.28 -20.12
CA PRO A 202 -4.72 -1.03 -20.23
C PRO A 202 -5.56 0.22 -19.88
N ALA A 203 -6.85 0.21 -20.25
CA ALA A 203 -7.78 1.30 -19.91
C ALA A 203 -8.05 1.41 -18.40
N ASN A 204 -8.23 0.27 -17.71
CA ASN A 204 -8.42 0.21 -16.27
C ASN A 204 -7.11 0.58 -15.53
N ALA A 205 -5.97 0.12 -16.02
CA ALA A 205 -4.66 0.45 -15.48
C ALA A 205 -4.37 1.95 -15.53
N THR A 206 -4.56 2.58 -16.70
CA THR A 206 -4.38 4.03 -16.84
C THR A 206 -5.41 4.82 -16.00
N SER A 207 -6.63 4.30 -15.86
CA SER A 207 -7.65 4.85 -14.96
C SER A 207 -7.22 4.80 -13.49
N ALA A 208 -6.70 3.66 -13.03
CA ALA A 208 -6.20 3.50 -11.68
C ALA A 208 -4.95 4.35 -11.44
N GLY A 209 -4.00 4.37 -12.38
CA GLY A 209 -2.78 5.18 -12.31
C GLY A 209 -3.07 6.68 -12.25
N PHE A 210 -4.08 7.16 -12.96
CA PHE A 210 -4.50 8.57 -12.89
C PHE A 210 -5.13 8.92 -11.53
N ASN A 211 -5.95 8.01 -10.97
CA ASN A 211 -6.48 8.19 -9.62
C ASN A 211 -5.36 8.16 -8.56
N ALA A 212 -4.35 7.30 -8.75
CA ALA A 212 -3.17 7.26 -7.90
C ALA A 212 -2.40 8.58 -7.95
N TYR A 213 -2.04 9.05 -9.15
CA TYR A 213 -1.32 10.30 -9.36
C TYR A 213 -2.00 11.47 -8.63
N LYS A 214 -3.33 11.62 -8.77
CA LYS A 214 -4.13 12.65 -8.09
C LYS A 214 -4.04 12.64 -6.57
N LEU A 215 -3.78 11.48 -5.97
CA LEU A 215 -3.78 11.27 -4.51
C LEU A 215 -2.37 11.21 -3.93
N LEU A 216 -1.35 10.92 -4.73
CA LEU A 216 0.03 10.77 -4.28
C LEU A 216 0.71 12.13 -4.07
N ARG A 217 1.35 12.25 -2.91
CA ARG A 217 1.79 13.55 -2.36
C ARG A 217 3.30 13.66 -2.15
N THR A 218 4.08 12.68 -2.57
CA THR A 218 5.54 12.72 -2.47
C THR A 218 6.17 12.70 -3.86
N THR A 219 7.37 13.26 -4.01
CA THR A 219 8.09 13.25 -5.30
C THR A 219 8.27 11.84 -5.84
N LYS A 220 8.71 10.91 -4.97
CA LYS A 220 8.96 9.51 -5.33
C LYS A 220 7.70 8.82 -5.86
N THR A 221 6.63 8.83 -5.07
CA THR A 221 5.38 8.14 -5.45
C THR A 221 4.74 8.77 -6.69
N ARG A 222 4.85 10.10 -6.85
CA ARG A 222 4.35 10.79 -8.05
C ARG A 222 5.14 10.38 -9.30
N ALA A 223 6.46 10.28 -9.21
CA ALA A 223 7.31 9.80 -10.30
C ALA A 223 6.96 8.36 -10.68
N GLU A 224 6.80 7.47 -9.69
CA GLU A 224 6.39 6.08 -9.92
C GLU A 224 5.03 5.98 -10.64
N ALA A 225 4.03 6.75 -10.18
CA ALA A 225 2.71 6.80 -10.83
C ALA A 225 2.77 7.34 -12.27
N LEU A 226 3.63 8.32 -12.55
CA LEU A 226 3.83 8.86 -13.90
C LEU A 226 4.50 7.85 -14.83
N ALA A 227 5.51 7.12 -14.35
CA ALA A 227 6.15 6.06 -15.12
C ALA A 227 5.13 4.96 -15.47
N LEU A 228 4.32 4.54 -14.49
CA LEU A 228 3.28 3.55 -14.68
C LEU A 228 2.17 4.02 -15.64
N LEU A 229 1.82 5.31 -15.60
CA LEU A 229 0.93 5.92 -16.59
C LEU A 229 1.54 5.85 -17.99
N GLY A 230 2.84 6.09 -18.14
CA GLY A 230 3.57 5.89 -19.40
C GLY A 230 3.41 4.46 -19.94
N ASP A 231 3.65 3.45 -19.09
CA ASP A 231 3.51 2.03 -19.45
C ASP A 231 2.09 1.67 -19.90
N GLY A 232 1.08 2.26 -19.26
CA GLY A 232 -0.32 2.06 -19.60
C GLY A 232 -0.74 2.78 -20.88
N LEU A 233 -0.23 4.00 -21.12
CA LEU A 233 -0.50 4.77 -22.33
C LEU A 233 0.16 4.13 -23.56
N ASP A 234 1.36 3.59 -23.42
CA ASP A 234 2.05 2.87 -24.50
C ASP A 234 1.28 1.63 -24.93
N ARG A 235 0.79 0.83 -23.97
CA ARG A 235 -0.12 -0.32 -24.25
C ARG A 235 -1.47 0.07 -24.87
N ARG A 236 -1.81 1.36 -24.88
CA ARG A 236 -3.01 1.91 -25.53
C ARG A 236 -2.69 2.60 -26.87
N ASP A 237 -1.48 2.41 -27.39
CA ASP A 237 -0.97 3.02 -28.63
C ASP A 237 -0.94 4.57 -28.59
N LEU A 238 -0.77 5.15 -27.39
CA LEU A 238 -0.67 6.59 -27.17
C LEU A 238 0.78 7.02 -26.95
N ALA A 239 1.65 6.77 -27.94
CA ALA A 239 3.10 6.94 -27.81
C ALA A 239 3.53 8.34 -27.38
N ARG A 240 2.90 9.41 -27.88
CA ARG A 240 3.27 10.79 -27.50
C ARG A 240 2.90 11.11 -26.05
N PRO A 241 1.67 10.90 -25.57
CA PRO A 241 1.34 10.96 -24.15
C PRO A 241 2.23 10.08 -23.26
N ALA A 242 2.58 8.86 -23.72
CA ALA A 242 3.44 7.96 -22.96
C ALA A 242 4.84 8.55 -22.74
N LEU A 243 5.49 9.07 -23.79
CA LEU A 243 6.79 9.75 -23.68
C LEU A 243 6.74 10.95 -22.73
N GLN A 244 5.68 11.76 -22.79
CA GLN A 244 5.50 12.90 -21.89
C GLN A 244 5.32 12.48 -20.44
N ALA A 245 4.67 11.34 -20.19
CA ALA A 245 4.54 10.76 -18.86
C ALA A 245 5.89 10.27 -18.32
N TYR A 246 6.70 9.58 -19.14
CA TYR A 246 8.04 9.15 -18.77
C TYR A 246 9.00 10.32 -18.54
N GLU A 247 8.93 11.38 -19.35
CA GLU A 247 9.74 12.59 -19.13
C GLU A 247 9.36 13.24 -17.79
N ALA A 248 8.07 13.34 -17.49
CA ALA A 248 7.57 13.89 -16.24
C ALA A 248 7.93 13.03 -15.01
N SER A 249 8.13 11.71 -15.18
CA SER A 249 8.52 10.84 -14.06
C SER A 249 9.99 10.99 -13.64
N LEU A 250 10.81 11.64 -14.47
CA LEU A 250 12.23 11.88 -14.20
C LEU A 250 12.50 13.24 -13.54
N ALA A 251 11.46 14.07 -13.38
CA ALA A 251 11.53 15.46 -12.92
C ALA A 251 11.52 15.63 -11.39
#